data_AF-A0A7K2XBH9-F1
#
_entry.id   AF-A0A7K2XBH9-F1
#
_cell.length_a   1.000
_cell.length_b   1.000
_cell.length_c   1.000
_cell.angle_alpha   90.00
_cell.angle_beta   90.00
_cell.angle_gamma   90.00
#
_symmetry.space_group_name_H-M   'P 1'
#
loop_
_entity.id
_entity.type
_entity.pdbx_description
1 polymer ?
#
loop_
_entity_poly.entity_id
_entity_poly.type
_entity_poly.pdbx_seq_one_letter_code
_entity_poly.pdbx_strand_id
1 'polypeptide(L)'
;RRLVTADPPGEDRWCRTVAELLAADPRGVQPLLCRWFGDERPLPAAPHATVATTARALLHAHRHLAVDDLCEALVATAHPLAEDLLATLARDETSALCRAVDRWAHDDGRPERRAAA
;
A
#
# COMPACT_ATOMS: atom_id res chain seq x y z
N ARG A 1 37.28 7.65 21.12
CA ARG A 1 36.68 8.27 19.92
C ARG A 1 35.40 7.48 19.60
N ARG A 2 34.24 7.93 20.07
CA ARG A 2 32.96 7.21 19.89
C ARG A 2 32.34 7.73 18.61
N LEU A 3 32.22 6.88 17.59
CA LEU A 3 31.52 7.23 16.36
C LEU A 3 30.03 7.30 16.70
N VAL A 4 29.48 8.51 16.66
CA VAL A 4 28.03 8.70 16.62
C VAL A 4 27.60 8.20 15.25
N THR A 5 26.87 7.09 15.21
CA THR A 5 26.14 6.69 14.02
C THR A 5 25.22 7.85 13.68
N ALA A 6 25.55 8.60 12.62
CA ALA A 6 24.64 9.59 12.09
C ALA A 6 23.32 8.86 11.81
N ASP A 7 22.25 9.35 12.43
CA ASP A 7 20.91 8.86 12.13
C ASP A 7 20.73 8.97 10.60
N PRO A 8 20.29 7.92 9.92
CA PRO A 8 20.06 8.03 8.49
C PRO A 8 19.04 9.15 8.21
N PRO A 9 19.08 9.77 7.03
CA PRO A 9 18.22 10.91 6.72
C PRO A 9 16.75 10.57 6.99
N GLY A 10 15.94 11.57 7.37
CA GLY A 10 14.62 11.36 8.01
C GLY A 10 13.64 10.43 7.28
N GLU A 11 13.79 10.22 5.97
CA GLU A 11 13.05 9.22 5.19
C GLU A 11 13.31 7.79 5.67
N ASP A 12 14.55 7.41 5.95
CA ASP A 12 14.90 6.06 6.39
C ASP A 12 14.30 5.74 7.77
N ARG A 13 14.17 6.76 8.64
CA ARG A 13 13.54 6.62 9.95
C ARG A 13 12.02 6.49 9.83
N TRP A 14 11.39 7.36 9.03
CA TRP A 14 9.94 7.31 8.82
C TRP A 14 9.52 6.02 8.10
N CYS A 15 10.20 5.65 7.01
CA CYS A 15 9.94 4.42 6.26
C CYS A 15 10.03 3.20 7.17
N ARG A 16 11.07 3.14 8.01
CA ARG A 16 11.24 2.06 8.99
C ARG A 16 10.09 2.02 10.00
N THR A 17 9.72 3.17 10.55
CA THR A 17 8.62 3.26 11.52
C THR A 17 7.30 2.79 10.89
N VAL A 18 7.01 3.21 9.66
CA VAL A 18 5.81 2.77 8.93
C VAL A 18 5.88 1.29 8.61
N ALA A 19 7.05 0.75 8.24
CA ALA A 19 7.23 -0.67 8.00
C ALA A 19 7.01 -1.51 9.27
N GLU A 20 7.46 -1.02 10.44
CA GLU A 20 7.22 -1.66 11.74
C GLU A 20 5.73 -1.65 12.09
N LEU A 21 5.03 -0.53 11.88
CA LEU A 21 3.58 -0.45 12.08
C LEU A 21 2.82 -1.39 11.14
N LEU A 22 3.23 -1.44 9.87
CA LEU A 22 2.63 -2.30 8.86
C LEU A 22 2.86 -3.79 9.17
N ALA A 23 4.02 -4.14 9.74
CA ALA A 23 4.30 -5.49 10.22
C ALA A 23 3.45 -5.86 11.44
N ALA A 24 3.18 -4.91 12.32
CA ALA A 24 2.37 -5.13 13.52
C ALA A 24 0.86 -5.23 13.23
N ASP A 25 0.35 -4.41 12.32
CA ASP A 25 -1.07 -4.38 11.94
C ASP A 25 -1.24 -4.10 10.43
N PRO A 26 -1.07 -5.12 9.57
CA PRO A 26 -1.17 -4.92 8.14
C PRO A 26 -2.58 -4.50 7.72
N ARG A 27 -3.63 -5.06 8.34
CA ARG A 27 -5.03 -4.80 7.98
C ARG A 27 -5.48 -3.38 8.33
N GLY A 28 -5.00 -2.83 9.45
CA GLY A 28 -5.28 -1.45 9.82
C GLY A 28 -4.45 -0.42 9.05
N VAL A 29 -3.18 -0.73 8.77
CA VAL A 29 -2.23 0.25 8.20
C VAL A 29 -2.32 0.35 6.68
N GLN A 30 -2.57 -0.76 5.95
CA GLN A 30 -2.65 -0.72 4.49
C GLN A 30 -3.68 0.29 3.94
N PRO A 31 -4.94 0.35 4.44
CA PRO A 31 -5.90 1.35 3.98
C PRO A 31 -5.49 2.80 4.28
N LEU A 32 -4.74 3.04 5.37
CA LEU A 32 -4.22 4.36 5.70
C LEU A 32 -3.15 4.80 4.71
N LEU A 33 -2.26 3.89 4.30
CA LEU A 33 -1.26 4.16 3.28
C LEU A 33 -1.87 4.41 1.90
N CYS A 34 -2.97 3.73 1.54
CA CYS A 34 -3.69 4.02 0.31
C CYS A 34 -4.23 5.46 0.27
N ARG A 35 -4.65 6.03 1.42
CA ARG A 35 -5.08 7.44 1.50
C ARG A 35 -3.96 8.44 1.23
N TRP A 36 -2.70 8.02 1.35
CA TRP A 36 -1.54 8.86 1.06
C TRP A 36 -1.20 8.92 -0.43
N PHE A 37 -1.88 8.16 -1.30
CA PHE A 37 -1.60 8.20 -2.73
C PHE A 37 -1.88 9.56 -3.37
N GLY A 38 -2.76 10.39 -2.79
CA GLY A 38 -2.98 11.77 -3.24
C GLY A 38 -1.94 12.78 -2.74
N ASP A 39 -0.95 12.35 -1.94
CA ASP A 39 0.06 13.24 -1.37
C ASP A 39 1.34 13.27 -2.23
N GLU A 40 1.38 14.24 -3.15
CA GLU A 40 2.51 14.44 -4.07
C GLU A 40 3.65 15.26 -3.48
N ARG A 41 3.62 15.58 -2.18
CA ARG A 41 4.69 16.35 -1.55
C ARG A 41 6.03 15.58 -1.64
N PRO A 42 7.10 16.21 -2.14
CA PRO A 42 8.42 15.58 -2.19
C PRO A 42 8.94 15.26 -0.80
N LEU A 43 9.69 14.17 -0.67
CA LEU A 43 10.38 13.85 0.57
C LEU A 43 11.63 14.72 0.72
N PRO A 44 11.90 15.31 1.90
CA PRO A 44 13.09 16.14 2.11
C PRO A 44 14.43 15.42 1.87
N ALA A 45 14.45 14.09 2.03
CA ALA A 45 15.65 13.26 1.88
C ALA A 45 15.78 12.62 0.48
N ALA A 46 14.67 12.42 -0.23
CA ALA A 46 14.62 11.98 -1.62
C ALA A 46 13.70 12.91 -2.43
N PRO A 47 14.23 13.99 -3.01
CA PRO A 47 13.44 14.96 -3.78
C PRO A 47 12.76 14.39 -5.03
N HIS A 48 13.16 13.20 -5.47
CA HIS A 48 12.59 12.46 -6.58
C HIS A 48 11.46 11.50 -6.16
N ALA A 49 11.26 11.31 -4.85
CA ALA A 49 10.19 10.54 -4.27
C ALA A 49 9.16 11.46 -3.62
N THR A 50 7.91 11.06 -3.65
CA THR A 50 6.81 11.72 -2.96
C THR A 50 6.29 10.83 -1.85
N VAL A 51 5.48 11.39 -0.95
CA VAL A 51 4.77 10.59 0.05
C VAL A 51 3.97 9.48 -0.64
N ALA A 52 3.27 9.80 -1.74
CA ALA A 52 2.50 8.86 -2.53
C ALA A 52 3.34 7.72 -3.14
N THR A 53 4.46 8.02 -3.79
CA THR A 53 5.30 6.98 -4.41
C THR A 53 5.99 6.10 -3.38
N THR A 54 6.32 6.68 -2.23
CA THR A 54 6.94 5.95 -1.11
C THR A 54 5.94 5.04 -0.39
N ALA A 55 4.70 5.50 -0.18
CA ALA A 55 3.61 4.67 0.34
C ALA A 55 3.37 3.46 -0.58
N ARG A 56 3.34 3.66 -1.90
CA ARG A 56 3.21 2.58 -2.88
C ARG A 56 4.37 1.58 -2.79
N ALA A 57 5.61 2.07 -2.65
CA ALA A 57 6.79 1.22 -2.51
C ALA A 57 6.75 0.37 -1.23
N LEU A 58 6.33 0.95 -0.10
CA LEU A 58 6.16 0.23 1.16
C LEU A 58 5.09 -0.86 1.05
N LEU A 59 3.92 -0.54 0.50
CA LEU A 59 2.85 -1.53 0.29
C LEU A 59 3.31 -2.68 -0.62
N HIS A 60 4.03 -2.37 -1.70
CA HIS A 60 4.57 -3.40 -2.60
C HIS A 60 5.64 -4.28 -1.93
N ALA A 61 6.55 -3.69 -1.17
CA ALA A 61 7.61 -4.40 -0.46
C ALA A 61 7.05 -5.36 0.60
N HIS A 62 5.96 -4.97 1.26
CA HIS A 62 5.32 -5.70 2.36
C HIS A 62 4.01 -6.39 1.96
N ARG A 63 3.74 -6.55 0.66
CA ARG A 63 2.49 -7.09 0.10
C ARG A 63 2.08 -8.45 0.68
N HIS A 64 3.06 -9.25 1.07
CA HIS A 64 2.86 -10.61 1.58
C HIS A 64 2.24 -10.68 2.98
N LEU A 65 2.25 -9.58 3.74
CA LEU A 65 1.73 -9.58 5.11
C LEU A 65 0.22 -9.80 5.19
N ALA A 66 -0.53 -9.27 4.22
CA ALA A 66 -1.98 -9.43 4.11
C ALA A 66 -2.41 -9.11 2.66
N VAL A 67 -1.99 -9.94 1.70
CA VAL A 67 -2.17 -9.64 0.26
C VAL A 67 -3.64 -9.53 -0.15
N ASP A 68 -4.51 -10.36 0.40
CA ASP A 68 -5.93 -10.32 0.07
C ASP A 68 -6.57 -9.03 0.60
N ASP A 69 -6.28 -8.64 1.84
CA ASP A 69 -6.76 -7.38 2.45
C ASP A 69 -6.18 -6.15 1.72
N LEU A 70 -4.94 -6.24 1.24
CA LEU A 70 -4.32 -5.21 0.42
C LEU A 70 -5.10 -5.02 -0.89
N CYS A 71 -5.45 -6.11 -1.58
CA CYS A 71 -6.25 -6.05 -2.80
C CYS A 71 -7.61 -5.36 -2.56
N GLU A 72 -8.28 -5.68 -1.45
CA GLU A 72 -9.53 -5.00 -1.04
C GLU A 72 -9.34 -3.49 -0.86
N ALA A 73 -8.30 -3.10 -0.13
CA ALA A 73 -8.01 -1.70 0.16
C ALA A 73 -7.67 -0.91 -1.12
N LEU A 74 -6.96 -1.53 -2.07
CA LEU A 74 -6.63 -0.93 -3.35
C LEU A 74 -7.87 -0.76 -4.25
N VAL A 75 -8.74 -1.77 -4.33
CA VAL A 75 -10.00 -1.69 -5.11
C VAL A 75 -10.98 -0.65 -4.56
N ALA A 76 -10.94 -0.42 -3.24
CA ALA A 76 -11.72 0.64 -2.59
C ALA A 76 -11.13 2.05 -2.81
N THR A 77 -9.89 2.15 -3.28
CA THR A 77 -9.19 3.42 -3.47
C THR A 77 -9.22 3.84 -4.94
N ALA A 78 -10.02 4.85 -5.26
CA ALA A 78 -10.11 5.42 -6.62
C ALA A 78 -8.89 6.32 -6.91
N HIS A 79 -7.74 5.70 -7.20
CA HIS A 79 -6.49 6.42 -7.49
C HIS A 79 -5.60 5.66 -8.49
N PRO A 80 -4.94 6.34 -9.45
CA PRO A 80 -4.07 5.69 -10.46
C PRO A 80 -2.96 4.83 -9.85
N LEU A 81 -2.29 5.30 -8.79
CA LEU A 81 -1.28 4.49 -8.08
C LEU A 81 -1.83 3.21 -7.45
N ALA A 82 -3.11 3.20 -7.05
CA ALA A 82 -3.75 2.00 -6.54
C ALA A 82 -4.01 0.99 -7.66
N GLU A 83 -4.50 1.48 -8.81
CA GLU A 83 -4.72 0.67 -10.02
C GLU A 83 -3.40 0.07 -10.53
N ASP A 84 -2.33 0.87 -10.61
CA ASP A 84 -1.00 0.43 -11.02
C ASP A 84 -0.42 -0.64 -10.09
N LEU A 85 -0.60 -0.45 -8.78
CA LEU A 85 -0.15 -1.44 -7.79
C LEU A 85 -0.97 -2.73 -7.92
N LEU A 86 -2.30 -2.64 -8.07
CA LEU A 86 -3.15 -3.81 -8.26
C LEU A 86 -2.76 -4.58 -9.54
N ALA A 87 -2.49 -3.88 -10.64
CA ALA A 87 -2.00 -4.48 -11.88
C ALA A 87 -0.63 -5.17 -11.71
N THR A 88 0.23 -4.62 -10.84
CA THR A 88 1.52 -5.24 -10.50
C THR A 88 1.33 -6.50 -9.66
N LEU A 89 0.48 -6.44 -8.63
CA LEU A 89 0.14 -7.61 -7.80
C LEU A 89 -0.54 -8.72 -8.61
N ALA A 90 -1.36 -8.39 -9.60
CA ALA A 90 -1.97 -9.38 -10.49
C ALA A 90 -0.93 -10.22 -11.25
N ARG A 91 0.18 -9.60 -11.64
CA ARG A 91 1.31 -10.25 -12.33
C ARG A 91 2.15 -11.08 -11.37
N ASP A 92 2.44 -10.55 -10.18
CA ASP A 92 3.35 -11.17 -9.23
C ASP A 92 2.67 -12.28 -8.41
N GLU A 93 1.38 -12.12 -8.08
CA GLU A 93 0.64 -12.93 -7.11
C GLU A 93 -0.74 -13.36 -7.65
N THR A 94 -0.79 -13.94 -8.86
CA THR A 94 -2.05 -14.29 -9.55
C THR A 94 -3.01 -15.11 -8.68
N SER A 95 -2.49 -16.03 -7.86
CA SER A 95 -3.33 -16.86 -6.97
C SER A 95 -4.05 -16.06 -5.88
N ALA A 96 -3.44 -14.97 -5.37
CA ALA A 96 -4.06 -14.10 -4.38
C ALA A 96 -5.20 -13.30 -5.01
N LEU A 97 -5.00 -12.79 -6.22
CA LEU A 97 -6.06 -12.10 -6.95
C LEU A 97 -7.24 -13.03 -7.27
N CYS A 98 -6.99 -14.28 -7.69
CA CYS A 98 -8.06 -15.25 -7.91
C CYS A 98 -8.88 -15.50 -6.64
N ARG A 99 -8.25 -15.61 -5.47
CA ARG A 99 -8.96 -15.77 -4.18
C ARG A 99 -9.72 -14.52 -3.76
N ALA A 100 -9.18 -13.33 -4.00
CA ALA A 100 -9.87 -12.07 -3.73
C ALA A 100 -11.12 -11.94 -4.62
N VAL A 101 -11.00 -12.24 -5.92
CA VAL A 101 -12.12 -12.26 -6.87
C VAL A 101 -13.16 -13.32 -6.47
N ASP A 102 -12.71 -14.51 -6.08
CA ASP A 102 -13.59 -15.56 -5.57
C ASP A 102 -14.34 -15.07 -4.33
N ARG A 103 -13.67 -14.43 -3.38
CA ARG A 103 -14.32 -13.81 -2.22
C ARG A 103 -15.35 -12.76 -2.63
N TRP A 104 -15.03 -11.85 -3.56
CA TRP A 104 -15.99 -10.86 -4.05
C TRP A 104 -17.21 -11.48 -4.70
N ALA A 105 -17.03 -12.59 -5.43
CA ALA A 105 -18.12 -13.31 -6.05
C ALA A 105 -19.00 -14.03 -5.02
N HIS A 106 -18.43 -14.44 -3.88
CA HIS A 106 -19.16 -15.09 -2.79
C HIS A 106 -19.71 -14.08 -1.75
N ASP A 107 -19.13 -12.89 -1.63
CA ASP A 107 -19.65 -11.74 -0.88
C ASP A 107 -20.74 -11.03 -1.70
N ASP A 108 -21.89 -11.70 -1.86
CA ASP A 108 -23.11 -11.20 -2.53
C ASP A 108 -23.72 -9.91 -1.90
N GLY A 109 -23.02 -9.24 -0.99
CA GLY A 109 -23.52 -8.24 -0.05
C GLY A 109 -23.07 -6.78 -0.23
N ARG A 110 -22.43 -6.35 -1.32
CA ARG A 110 -22.22 -4.90 -1.60
C ARG A 110 -23.01 -4.39 -2.80
N PRO A 111 -24.29 -3.98 -2.61
CA PRO A 111 -25.11 -3.39 -3.66
C PRO A 111 -24.66 -1.98 -4.11
N GLU A 112 -23.74 -1.31 -3.41
CA GLU A 112 -23.36 0.09 -3.68
C GLU A 112 -22.69 0.34 -5.05
N ARG A 113 -22.16 -0.67 -5.74
CA ARG A 113 -21.39 -0.51 -7.00
C ARG A 113 -22.16 -0.89 -8.27
N ARG A 114 -23.49 -1.00 -8.21
CA ARG A 114 -24.35 -1.23 -9.40
C ARG A 114 -24.87 0.05 -10.08
N ALA A 115 -24.44 1.24 -9.68
CA ALA A 115 -24.95 2.51 -10.23
C ALA A 115 -23.96 3.26 -11.13
N ALA A 116 -23.23 2.55 -11.99
CA ALA A 116 -22.42 3.18 -13.05
C ALA A 116 -22.32 2.31 -14.32
N ALA A 117 -23.39 1.61 -14.66
CA ALA A 117 -23.58 0.96 -15.96
C ALA A 117 -24.80 1.57 -16.66
#